data_AF-A0A941RMU0-F1
#
_entry.id   AF-A0A941RMU0-F1
#
_cell.length_a   1.000
_cell.length_b   1.000
_cell.length_c   1.000
_cell.angle_alpha   90.00
_cell.angle_beta   90.00
_cell.angle_gamma   90.00
#
_symmetry.space_group_name_H-M   'P 1'
#
loop_
_entity.id
_entity.type
_entity.pdbx_description
1 polymer ?
#
loop_
_entity_poly.entity_id
_entity_poly.type
_entity_poly.pdbx_seq_one_letter_code
_entity_poly.pdbx_strand_id
1 'polypeptide(L)'
;MNSQTPDPSRWHAQEMARRGDPAADPMDLRVAQALRSAPDVQLPEHFASQVAELAQAQGAEGLLEQRLLRGLLVLLALSSAVTVAWYGRGWGAALAGLMPGDSAVPWIGVAITCLLANWAGGLLRQWRGVQGLTTG
;
A
#
# COMPACT_ATOMS: atom_id res chain seq x y z
N MET A 1 -0.42 -22.78 -11.61
CA MET A 1 0.23 -21.78 -10.75
C MET A 1 -0.18 -22.07 -9.32
N ASN A 2 0.65 -22.74 -8.53
CA ASN A 2 0.33 -23.09 -7.14
C ASN A 2 0.70 -21.90 -6.25
N SER A 3 -0.30 -21.16 -5.77
CA SER A 3 -0.12 -20.12 -4.75
C SER A 3 0.30 -20.80 -3.45
N GLN A 4 1.60 -20.83 -3.14
CA GLN A 4 2.11 -21.22 -1.83
C GLN A 4 1.63 -20.16 -0.82
N THR A 5 0.47 -20.38 -0.22
CA THR A 5 0.07 -19.63 0.98
C THR A 5 1.10 -19.93 2.08
N PRO A 6 1.68 -18.90 2.72
CA PRO A 6 2.63 -19.10 3.80
C PRO A 6 1.98 -19.96 4.89
N ASP A 7 2.64 -21.05 5.26
CA ASP A 7 2.19 -21.93 6.34
C ASP A 7 2.20 -21.14 7.66
N PRO A 8 1.05 -20.93 8.33
CA PRO A 8 0.97 -20.12 9.54
C PRO A 8 1.80 -20.71 10.69
N SER A 9 2.01 -22.03 10.71
CA SER A 9 2.85 -22.69 11.72
C SER A 9 4.32 -22.35 11.54
N ARG A 10 4.81 -22.33 10.29
CA ARG A 10 6.16 -21.87 9.95
C ARG A 10 6.37 -20.41 10.26
N TRP A 11 5.37 -19.56 9.97
CA TRP A 11 5.44 -18.14 10.30
C TRP A 11 5.60 -17.92 11.81
N HIS A 12 4.83 -18.65 12.63
CA HIS A 12 4.91 -18.54 14.07
C HIS A 12 6.26 -18.99 14.63
N ALA A 13 6.80 -20.11 14.15
CA ALA A 13 8.13 -20.61 14.55
C ALA A 13 9.24 -19.59 14.25
N GLN A 14 9.19 -18.97 13.07
CA GLN A 14 10.13 -17.92 12.68
C GLN A 14 9.97 -16.64 13.52
N GLU A 15 8.75 -16.26 13.86
CA GLU A 15 8.48 -15.08 14.70
C GLU A 15 9.03 -15.29 16.12
N MET A 16 8.94 -16.50 16.66
CA MET A 16 9.54 -16.88 17.95
C MET A 16 11.08 -16.81 17.89
N ALA A 17 11.69 -17.34 16.84
CA ALA A 17 13.13 -17.21 16.62
C ALA A 17 13.58 -15.75 16.41
N ARG A 18 12.77 -14.93 15.72
CA ARG A 18 12.98 -13.48 15.55
C ARG A 18 12.89 -12.71 16.86
N ARG A 19 12.21 -13.23 17.89
CA ARG A 19 12.21 -12.67 19.24
C ARG A 19 13.33 -13.22 20.12
N GLY A 20 14.05 -14.24 19.65
CA GLY A 20 15.10 -14.90 20.40
C GLY A 20 14.56 -15.84 21.46
N ASP A 21 13.36 -16.39 21.26
CA ASP A 21 12.75 -17.33 22.21
C ASP A 21 13.62 -18.61 22.32
N PRO A 22 14.03 -19.03 23.53
CA PRO A 22 14.84 -20.24 23.72
C PRO A 22 14.12 -21.54 23.33
N ALA A 23 12.79 -21.54 23.21
CA ALA A 23 11.99 -22.66 22.74
C ALA A 23 11.85 -22.73 21.21
N ALA A 24 12.38 -21.75 20.46
CA ALA A 24 12.37 -21.76 19.01
C ALA A 24 13.37 -22.78 18.43
N ASP A 25 13.13 -23.21 17.18
CA ASP A 25 14.03 -24.13 16.50
C ASP A 25 15.47 -23.55 16.46
N PRO A 26 16.49 -24.31 16.90
CA PRO A 26 17.89 -23.89 16.84
C PRO A 26 18.36 -23.44 15.45
N MET A 27 17.79 -24.00 14.38
CA MET A 27 18.10 -23.57 13.01
C MET A 27 17.56 -22.16 12.75
N ASP A 28 16.29 -21.91 13.08
CA ASP A 28 15.66 -20.60 12.90
C ASP A 28 16.32 -19.54 13.78
N LEU A 29 16.75 -19.90 14.99
CA LEU A 29 17.53 -19.02 15.87
C LEU A 29 18.88 -18.64 15.26
N ARG A 30 19.57 -19.60 14.64
CA ARG A 30 20.85 -19.33 13.96
C ARG A 30 20.66 -18.43 12.75
N VAL A 31 19.60 -18.64 11.97
CA VAL A 31 19.25 -17.77 10.84
C VAL A 31 18.90 -16.36 11.31
N ALA A 32 18.04 -16.24 12.34
CA ALA A 32 17.67 -14.95 12.91
C ALA A 32 18.89 -14.22 13.48
N GLN A 33 19.81 -14.95 14.12
CA GLN A 33 21.07 -14.37 14.61
C GLN A 33 21.96 -13.91 13.46
N ALA A 34 22.13 -14.72 12.41
CA ALA A 34 22.93 -14.36 11.24
C ALA A 34 22.40 -13.11 10.52
N LEU A 35 21.07 -12.94 10.45
CA LEU A 35 20.45 -11.74 9.88
C LEU A 35 20.66 -10.50 10.77
N ARG A 36 20.65 -10.64 12.10
CA ARG A 36 20.93 -9.52 13.02
C ARG A 36 22.41 -9.16 13.07
N SER A 37 23.28 -10.15 12.93
CA SER A 37 24.73 -9.98 12.89
C SER A 37 25.24 -9.79 11.46
N ALA A 38 24.43 -9.17 10.59
CA ALA A 38 24.87 -8.85 9.25
C ALA A 38 26.16 -8.01 9.37
N PRO A 39 27.26 -8.41 8.68
CA PRO A 39 28.49 -7.65 8.73
C PRO A 39 28.22 -6.22 8.26
N ASP A 40 28.93 -5.26 8.84
CA ASP A 40 28.87 -3.87 8.42
C ASP A 40 29.47 -3.75 7.01
N VAL A 41 28.62 -4.01 6.01
CA VAL A 41 28.96 -3.84 4.61
C VAL A 41 28.85 -2.36 4.34
N GLN A 42 29.99 -1.68 4.20
CA GLN A 42 30.01 -0.32 3.67
C GLN A 42 29.46 -0.36 2.24
N LEU A 43 28.19 0.00 2.09
CA LEU A 43 27.56 0.08 0.79
C LEU A 43 28.08 1.32 0.06
N PRO A 44 28.37 1.23 -1.24
CA PRO A 44 28.69 2.40 -2.04
C PRO A 44 27.61 3.48 -1.91
N GLU A 45 27.99 4.75 -1.96
CA GLU A 45 27.06 5.88 -1.82
C GLU A 45 25.87 5.83 -2.79
N HIS A 46 26.05 5.17 -3.95
CA HIS A 46 25.05 5.01 -5.01
C HIS A 46 24.38 3.63 -5.03
N PHE A 47 24.57 2.80 -4.00
CA PHE A 47 23.95 1.47 -3.97
C PHE A 47 22.42 1.56 -4.01
N ALA A 48 21.85 2.48 -3.23
CA ALA A 48 20.39 2.66 -3.17
C ALA A 48 19.81 3.08 -4.53
N SER A 49 20.51 3.95 -5.28
CA SER A 49 20.06 4.37 -6.62
C SER A 49 20.19 3.22 -7.63
N GLN A 50 21.28 2.45 -7.60
CA GLN A 50 21.48 1.30 -8.48
C GLN A 50 20.43 0.20 -8.24
N VAL A 51 20.09 -0.08 -6.97
CA VAL A 51 19.02 -1.04 -6.63
C VAL A 51 17.66 -0.50 -7.07
N ALA A 52 17.39 0.79 -6.90
CA ALA A 52 16.15 1.41 -7.36
C ALA A 52 16.02 1.34 -8.89
N GLU A 53 17.09 1.62 -9.63
CA GLU A 53 17.12 1.51 -11.09
C GLU A 53 16.91 0.06 -11.55
N LEU A 54 17.55 -0.90 -10.90
CA LEU A 54 17.38 -2.33 -11.19
C LEU A 54 15.94 -2.80 -10.91
N ALA A 55 15.36 -2.36 -9.79
CA ALA A 55 13.98 -2.66 -9.45
C ALA A 55 13.00 -2.04 -10.45
N GLN A 56 13.27 -0.82 -10.93
CA GLN A 56 12.47 -0.20 -11.99
C GLN A 56 12.63 -0.89 -13.34
N ALA A 57 13.84 -1.35 -13.69
CA ALA A 57 14.10 -2.08 -14.93
C ALA A 57 13.40 -3.45 -14.96
N GLN A 58 13.33 -4.14 -13.81
CA GLN A 58 12.55 -5.38 -13.65
C GLN A 58 11.03 -5.12 -13.63
N GLY A 59 10.61 -3.87 -13.40
CA GLY A 59 9.22 -3.43 -13.40
C GLY A 59 8.56 -3.31 -14.78
N ALA A 60 9.21 -3.75 -15.88
CA ALA A 60 8.62 -3.72 -17.22
C ALA A 60 7.30 -4.53 -17.32
N GLU A 61 7.17 -5.64 -16.57
CA GLU A 61 5.88 -6.35 -16.41
C GLU A 61 4.85 -5.53 -15.61
N GLY A 62 5.32 -4.66 -14.71
CA GLY A 62 4.50 -3.76 -13.91
C GLY A 62 3.78 -2.69 -14.72
N LEU A 63 4.25 -2.30 -15.92
CA LEU A 63 3.59 -1.28 -16.73
C LEU A 63 2.23 -1.75 -17.29
N LEU A 64 2.14 -3.02 -17.72
CA LEU A 64 0.88 -3.59 -18.21
C LEU A 64 -0.11 -3.76 -17.04
N GLU A 65 0.36 -4.32 -15.93
CA GLU A 65 -0.42 -4.49 -14.71
C GLU A 65 -0.93 -3.14 -14.18
N GLN A 66 -0.06 -2.12 -14.14
CA GLN A 66 -0.41 -0.78 -13.73
C GLN A 66 -1.43 -0.12 -14.66
N ARG A 67 -1.34 -0.34 -15.98
CA ARG A 67 -2.35 0.12 -16.94
C ARG A 67 -3.68 -0.59 -16.73
N LEU A 68 -3.67 -1.89 -16.47
CA LEU A 68 -4.86 -2.69 -16.21
C LEU A 68 -5.56 -2.21 -14.93
N LEU A 69 -4.81 -2.05 -13.84
CA LEU A 69 -5.31 -1.54 -12.57
C LEU A 69 -5.85 -0.12 -12.72
N ARG A 70 -5.15 0.74 -13.46
CA ARG A 70 -5.61 2.12 -13.71
C ARG A 70 -6.88 2.15 -14.55
N GLY A 71 -6.99 1.29 -15.57
CA GLY A 71 -8.21 1.13 -16.35
C GLY A 71 -9.38 0.64 -15.49
N LEU A 72 -9.13 -0.34 -14.61
CA LEU A 72 -10.13 -0.87 -13.69
C LEU A 72 -10.62 0.19 -12.70
N LEU A 73 -9.70 0.99 -12.15
CA LEU A 73 -10.03 2.11 -11.26
C LEU A 73 -10.85 3.19 -11.97
N VAL A 74 -10.52 3.52 -13.23
CA VAL A 74 -11.29 4.48 -14.02
C VAL A 74 -12.70 3.94 -14.30
N LEU A 75 -12.81 2.68 -14.70
CA LEU A 75 -14.10 2.04 -14.95
C LEU A 75 -14.95 1.98 -13.69
N LEU A 76 -14.35 1.63 -12.55
CA LEU A 76 -15.01 1.62 -11.24
C LEU A 76 -15.48 3.02 -10.83
N ALA A 77 -14.64 4.04 -11.03
CA ALA A 77 -15.01 5.42 -10.71
C ALA A 77 -16.18 5.91 -11.58
N LEU A 78 -16.16 5.61 -12.89
CA LEU A 78 -17.25 5.93 -13.80
C LEU A 78 -18.54 5.19 -13.45
N SER A 79 -18.49 3.88 -13.19
CA SER A 79 -19.68 3.11 -12.82
C SER A 79 -20.26 3.55 -11.49
N SER A 80 -19.40 3.91 -10.53
CA SER A 80 -19.80 4.47 -9.23
C SER A 80 -20.47 5.83 -9.42
N ALA A 81 -19.89 6.71 -10.23
CA ALA A 81 -20.46 8.03 -10.53
C ALA A 81 -21.85 7.93 -11.20
N VAL A 82 -22.01 7.03 -12.17
CA VAL A 82 -23.31 6.75 -12.81
C VAL A 82 -24.32 6.23 -11.77
N THR A 83 -23.91 5.29 -10.92
CA THR A 83 -24.78 4.74 -9.86
C THR A 83 -25.22 5.82 -8.88
N VAL A 84 -24.31 6.68 -8.44
CA VAL A 84 -24.63 7.81 -7.55
C VAL A 84 -25.50 8.84 -8.26
N ALA A 85 -25.29 9.12 -9.55
CA ALA A 85 -26.15 10.04 -10.29
C ALA A 85 -27.59 9.52 -10.43
N TRP A 86 -27.74 8.21 -10.69
CA TRP A 86 -29.05 7.59 -10.88
C TRP A 86 -29.81 7.32 -9.58
N TYR A 87 -29.11 6.78 -8.57
CA TYR A 87 -29.71 6.31 -7.32
C TYR A 87 -29.45 7.24 -6.12
N GLY A 88 -28.42 8.08 -6.19
CA GLY A 88 -27.99 8.92 -5.06
C GLY A 88 -28.99 10.01 -4.70
N ARG A 89 -29.88 10.43 -5.62
CA ARG A 89 -30.98 11.35 -5.30
C ARG A 89 -31.91 10.80 -4.22
N GLY A 90 -32.10 9.48 -4.16
CA GLY A 90 -32.88 8.82 -3.10
C GLY A 90 -32.07 8.59 -1.82
N TRP A 91 -30.75 8.45 -1.92
CA TRP A 91 -29.89 8.18 -0.78
C TRP A 91 -29.82 9.35 0.20
N GLY A 92 -29.84 10.60 -0.30
CA GLY A 92 -29.84 11.78 0.59
C GLY A 92 -31.03 11.78 1.56
N ALA A 93 -32.23 11.47 1.06
CA ALA A 93 -33.43 11.38 1.90
C ALA A 93 -33.40 10.17 2.85
N ALA A 94 -32.91 9.01 2.37
CA ALA A 94 -32.78 7.81 3.20
C ALA A 94 -31.72 7.97 4.31
N LEU A 95 -30.61 8.64 4.01
CA LEU A 95 -29.54 8.93 4.97
C LEU A 95 -29.98 9.98 5.99
N ALA A 96 -30.74 11.00 5.57
CA ALA A 96 -31.33 11.96 6.48
C ALA A 96 -32.30 11.31 7.49
N GLY A 97 -32.99 10.24 7.10
CA GLY A 97 -33.86 9.47 8.00
C GLY A 97 -33.12 8.60 9.02
N LEU A 98 -31.84 8.28 8.80
CA LEU A 98 -31.04 7.42 9.67
C LEU A 98 -30.18 8.19 10.68
N MET A 99 -29.95 9.49 10.45
CA MET A 99 -29.21 10.35 11.38
C MET A 99 -30.17 11.24 12.20
N PRO A 100 -30.03 11.31 13.53
CA PRO A 100 -30.76 12.27 14.33
C PRO A 100 -30.18 13.68 14.09
N GLY A 101 -30.90 14.53 13.35
CA GLY A 101 -30.58 15.94 13.12
C GLY A 101 -30.08 16.26 11.70
N ASP A 102 -30.28 17.51 11.28
CA ASP A 102 -30.08 18.07 9.92
C ASP A 102 -28.61 18.16 9.44
N SER A 103 -27.70 17.41 10.06
CA SER A 103 -26.25 17.59 9.96
C SER A 103 -25.51 16.52 9.14
N ALA A 104 -26.20 15.64 8.41
CA ALA A 104 -25.56 14.57 7.63
C ALA A 104 -24.70 15.09 6.46
N VAL A 105 -25.15 16.15 5.77
CA VAL A 105 -24.47 16.74 4.61
C VAL A 105 -23.07 17.29 4.92
N PRO A 106 -22.85 18.09 5.99
CA PRO A 106 -21.51 18.58 6.31
C PRO A 106 -20.53 17.46 6.68
N TRP A 107 -20.98 16.39 7.36
CA TRP A 107 -20.11 15.25 7.70
C TRP A 107 -19.63 14.48 6.45
N ILE A 108 -20.50 14.31 5.46
CA ILE A 108 -20.12 13.72 4.17
C ILE A 108 -19.07 14.59 3.47
N GLY A 109 -19.24 15.92 3.50
CA GLY A 109 -18.27 16.87 2.95
C GLY A 109 -16.90 16.76 3.62
N VAL A 110 -16.85 16.63 4.95
CA VAL A 110 -15.61 16.42 5.71
C VAL A 110 -14.94 15.10 5.32
N ALA A 111 -15.70 14.01 5.23
CA ALA A 111 -15.15 12.71 4.84
C ALA A 111 -14.55 12.73 3.42
N ILE A 112 -15.24 13.34 2.46
CA ILE A 112 -14.73 13.53 1.09
C ILE A 112 -13.45 14.37 1.10
N THR A 113 -13.45 15.47 1.86
CA THR A 113 -12.28 16.36 1.96
C THR A 113 -11.08 15.64 2.55
N CYS A 114 -11.26 14.86 3.61
CA CYS A 114 -10.20 14.03 4.19
C CYS A 114 -9.67 13.00 3.18
N LEU A 115 -10.56 12.36 2.42
CA LEU A 115 -10.17 11.38 1.40
C LEU A 115 -9.32 12.04 0.29
N LEU A 116 -9.75 13.21 -0.19
CA LEU A 116 -9.05 13.98 -1.21
C LEU A 116 -7.69 14.49 -0.70
N ALA A 117 -7.62 14.97 0.53
CA ALA A 117 -6.37 15.41 1.15
C ALA A 117 -5.37 14.26 1.29
N ASN A 118 -5.83 13.07 1.69
CA ASN A 118 -5.00 11.88 1.77
C ASN A 118 -4.45 11.47 0.39
N TRP A 119 -5.29 11.56 -0.65
CA TRP A 119 -4.90 11.27 -2.03
C TRP A 119 -3.89 12.28 -2.58
N ALA A 120 -4.11 13.58 -2.32
CA ALA A 120 -3.19 14.65 -2.71
C ALA A 120 -1.81 14.49 -2.07
N GLY A 121 -1.74 14.07 -0.80
CA GLY A 121 -0.48 13.75 -0.13
C GLY A 121 0.28 12.60 -0.80
N GLY A 122 -0.45 11.59 -1.29
CA GLY A 122 0.10 10.48 -2.08
C GLY A 122 0.72 10.94 -3.39
N LEU A 123 0.00 11.76 -4.17
CA LEU A 123 0.55 12.36 -5.38
C LEU A 123 1.80 13.19 -5.07
N LEU A 124 1.74 14.12 -4.10
CA LEU A 124 2.88 14.99 -3.79
C LEU A 124 4.16 14.21 -3.45
N ARG A 125 4.04 13.08 -2.73
CA ARG A 125 5.20 12.20 -2.46
C ARG A 125 5.76 11.59 -3.74
N GLN A 126 4.90 11.19 -4.67
CA GLN A 126 5.30 10.66 -5.97
C GLN A 126 6.01 11.71 -6.83
N TRP A 127 5.51 12.96 -6.85
CA TRP A 127 6.15 14.07 -7.58
C TRP A 127 7.52 14.46 -6.98
N ARG A 128 7.65 14.50 -5.64
CA ARG A 128 8.93 14.79 -4.99
C ARG A 128 9.98 13.71 -5.21
N GLY A 129 9.58 12.44 -5.26
CA GLY A 129 10.49 11.33 -5.58
C GLY A 129 11.08 11.41 -7.00
N VAL A 130 10.33 11.97 -7.96
CA VAL A 130 10.81 12.17 -9.34
C VAL A 130 11.80 13.32 -9.46
N GLN A 131 11.63 14.41 -8.69
CA GLN A 131 12.53 15.58 -8.75
C GLN A 131 13.90 15.35 -8.09
N GLY A 132 13.99 14.44 -7.12
CA GLY A 132 15.27 14.08 -6.48
C GLY A 132 16.26 13.34 -7.40
N LEU A 133 15.78 12.78 -8.52
CA LEU A 133 16.61 12.07 -9.51
C LEU A 133 17.19 12.98 -10.60
N THR A 134 16.74 14.24 -10.70
CA THR A 134 17.17 15.18 -11.75
C THR A 134 18.21 16.21 -11.31
N THR A 135 18.59 16.21 -10.04
CA THR A 135 19.55 17.19 -9.45
C THR A 135 20.75 16.53 -8.78
N GLY A 136 21.05 15.26 -9.07
CA GLY A 136 22.23 14.53 -8.60
C GLY A 136 23.23 14.32 -9.72
#